data_AF-X1KCX3-F1
#
_entry.id   AF-X1KCX3-F1
#
_cell.length_a   1.000
_cell.length_b   1.000
_cell.length_c   1.000
_cell.angle_alpha   90.00
_cell.angle_beta   90.00
_cell.angle_gamma   90.00
#
_symmetry.space_group_name_H-M   'P 1'
#
loop_
_entity.id
_entity.type
_entity.pdbx_description
1 polymer ?
#
loop_
_entity_poly.entity_id
_entity_poly.type
_entity_poly.pdbx_seq_one_letter_code
_entity_poly.pdbx_strand_id
1 'polypeptide(L)'
;IFNMNKYIDKGYNICASTNSQAYGGVNHEDPLTNKAVDETRGVIMTYKGKPLNAVYHSDSGGYTEDSENVWGSFLPYLRSVESKFEEKVSPPHHTWSYSINEKDLTEKLQKQGYEINSVVSIGPVKKSETGRTSEVVFITDNNKVINMKTNDFRSLIGADLIRSTLFNIEAIGKESNITEDIEDKKEIEDKEEQKESIKEILEQKKDWTIKELLELMKKNKEEREKEKEEEVLKVEIVKSNIPLTFIFSGSGNGHGVGMSQWGAYGMALQGYGYQDIL
;
A
#
# COMPACT_ATOMS: atom_id res chain seq x y z
N ILE A 1 -14.13 -13.65 -31.99
CA ILE A 1 -13.20 -12.96 -31.05
C ILE A 1 -14.06 -12.14 -30.08
N PHE A 2 -13.79 -12.20 -28.77
CA PHE A 2 -14.68 -11.62 -27.75
C PHE A 2 -14.94 -10.11 -27.94
N ASN A 3 -13.90 -9.32 -28.23
CA ASN A 3 -14.01 -7.87 -28.42
C ASN A 3 -14.34 -7.44 -29.87
N MET A 4 -14.81 -8.35 -30.74
CA MET A 4 -15.20 -7.98 -32.10
C MET A 4 -16.37 -6.98 -32.06
N ASN A 5 -16.36 -5.98 -32.94
CA ASN A 5 -17.37 -4.92 -33.03
C ASN A 5 -17.51 -4.00 -31.80
N LYS A 6 -16.58 -4.01 -30.84
CA LYS A 6 -16.65 -3.17 -29.62
C LYS A 6 -16.83 -1.67 -29.91
N TYR A 7 -16.28 -1.19 -31.03
CA TYR A 7 -16.38 0.20 -31.46
C TYR A 7 -16.99 0.35 -32.85
N ILE A 8 -17.88 -0.57 -33.25
CA ILE A 8 -18.39 -0.60 -34.62
C ILE A 8 -19.11 0.69 -35.01
N ASP A 9 -19.77 1.35 -34.05
CA ASP A 9 -20.41 2.66 -34.23
C ASP A 9 -19.42 3.78 -34.57
N LYS A 10 -18.13 3.57 -34.28
CA LYS A 10 -17.02 4.47 -34.63
C LYS A 10 -16.27 4.02 -35.90
N GLY A 11 -16.74 2.95 -36.56
CA GLY A 11 -16.17 2.44 -37.81
C GLY A 11 -15.00 1.46 -37.65
N TYR A 12 -14.71 0.96 -36.44
CA TYR A 12 -13.62 0.01 -36.21
C TYR A 12 -13.97 -1.04 -35.14
N ASN A 13 -13.30 -2.20 -35.16
CA ASN A 13 -13.59 -3.28 -34.20
C ASN A 13 -12.97 -3.03 -32.82
N ILE A 14 -11.70 -2.65 -32.80
CA ILE A 14 -10.84 -2.48 -31.61
C ILE A 14 -9.97 -1.23 -31.78
N CYS A 15 -9.48 -0.67 -30.68
CA CYS A 15 -8.55 0.47 -30.68
C CYS A 15 -7.14 0.06 -30.23
N ALA A 16 -6.12 0.84 -30.58
CA ALA A 16 -4.71 0.59 -30.26
C ALA A 16 -4.30 0.97 -28.82
N SER A 17 -5.25 1.39 -27.99
CA SER A 17 -5.01 1.76 -26.59
C SER A 17 -5.38 0.62 -25.64
N THR A 18 -5.06 0.80 -24.36
CA THR A 18 -5.41 -0.11 -23.25
C THR A 18 -6.91 -0.38 -23.10
N ASN A 19 -7.78 0.37 -23.78
CA ASN A 19 -9.21 0.09 -23.86
C ASN A 19 -9.54 -1.19 -24.67
N SER A 20 -8.63 -1.64 -25.54
CA SER A 20 -8.74 -2.96 -26.20
C SER A 20 -7.46 -3.76 -26.04
N GLN A 21 -6.36 -3.25 -26.59
CA GLN A 21 -5.03 -3.84 -26.56
C GLN A 21 -4.03 -2.74 -26.90
N ALA A 22 -2.96 -2.60 -26.11
CA ALA A 22 -1.89 -1.67 -26.48
C ALA A 22 -1.19 -2.17 -27.75
N TYR A 23 -1.23 -1.37 -28.81
CA TYR A 23 -0.51 -1.63 -30.05
C TYR A 23 0.34 -0.41 -30.44
N GLY A 24 1.67 -0.57 -30.35
CA GLY A 24 2.63 0.50 -30.67
C GLY A 24 2.78 0.80 -32.17
N GLY A 25 2.11 0.04 -33.03
CA GLY A 25 2.28 0.12 -34.48
C GLY A 25 3.43 -0.75 -35.00
N VAL A 26 3.55 -0.83 -36.32
CA VAL A 26 4.48 -1.74 -37.03
C VAL A 26 5.95 -1.55 -36.63
N ASN A 27 6.31 -0.34 -36.20
CA ASN A 27 7.68 -0.01 -35.79
C ASN A 27 8.06 -0.59 -34.42
N HIS A 28 7.08 -1.12 -33.66
CA HIS A 28 7.30 -1.78 -32.38
C HIS A 28 7.21 -3.31 -32.50
N GLU A 29 7.04 -3.86 -33.71
CA GLU A 29 7.06 -5.31 -33.93
C GLU A 29 8.48 -5.88 -33.76
N ASP A 30 8.55 -7.05 -33.15
CA ASP A 30 9.80 -7.78 -32.97
C ASP A 30 9.70 -9.16 -33.66
N PRO A 31 10.73 -9.63 -34.39
CA PRO A 31 10.71 -10.92 -35.07
C PRO A 31 10.35 -12.11 -34.17
N LEU A 32 10.73 -12.09 -32.89
CA LEU A 32 10.37 -13.14 -31.93
C LEU A 32 8.88 -13.10 -31.59
N THR A 33 8.31 -11.90 -31.43
CA THR A 33 6.86 -11.75 -31.21
C THR A 33 6.06 -12.14 -32.45
N ASN A 34 6.54 -11.79 -33.65
CA ASN A 34 5.91 -12.17 -34.91
C ASN A 34 5.92 -13.70 -35.09
N LYS A 35 7.04 -14.35 -34.77
CA LYS A 35 7.13 -15.82 -34.76
C LYS A 35 6.13 -16.44 -33.78
N ALA A 36 6.00 -15.92 -32.56
CA ALA A 36 5.05 -16.43 -31.58
C ALA A 36 3.58 -16.30 -32.05
N VAL A 37 3.25 -15.19 -32.73
CA VAL A 37 1.93 -14.99 -33.35
C VAL A 37 1.70 -15.99 -34.49
N ASP A 38 2.70 -16.21 -35.34
CA ASP A 38 2.60 -17.17 -36.44
C ASP A 38 2.47 -18.62 -35.96
N GLU A 39 3.22 -19.01 -34.93
CA GLU A 39 3.15 -20.35 -34.31
C GLU A 39 1.82 -20.61 -33.60
N THR A 40 1.12 -19.55 -33.16
CA THR A 40 -0.19 -19.63 -32.50
C THR A 40 -1.34 -19.19 -33.41
N ARG A 41 -1.10 -19.14 -34.73
CA ARG A 41 -2.09 -18.68 -35.72
C ARG A 41 -3.40 -19.46 -35.61
N GLY A 42 -4.48 -18.73 -35.37
CA GLY A 42 -5.84 -19.29 -35.28
C GLY A 42 -6.18 -19.93 -33.93
N VAL A 43 -5.24 -19.97 -32.98
CA VAL A 43 -5.51 -20.44 -31.62
C VAL A 43 -6.27 -19.36 -30.85
N ILE A 44 -7.37 -19.74 -30.23
CA ILE A 44 -8.15 -18.86 -29.35
C ILE A 44 -8.54 -19.60 -28.07
N MET A 45 -8.60 -18.86 -26.95
CA MET A 45 -9.18 -19.38 -25.72
C MET A 45 -10.71 -19.35 -25.79
N THR A 46 -11.33 -20.44 -25.34
CA THR A 46 -12.80 -20.55 -25.28
C THR A 46 -13.26 -21.11 -23.95
N TYR A 47 -14.45 -20.71 -23.53
CA TYR A 47 -15.15 -21.31 -22.41
C TYR A 47 -16.53 -21.77 -22.89
N LYS A 48 -16.85 -23.05 -22.71
CA LYS A 48 -18.08 -23.68 -23.24
C LYS A 48 -18.29 -23.42 -24.74
N GLY A 49 -17.22 -23.53 -25.53
CA GLY A 49 -17.23 -23.36 -26.99
C GLY A 49 -17.39 -21.92 -27.49
N LYS A 50 -17.43 -20.92 -26.60
CA LYS A 50 -17.49 -19.49 -26.97
C LYS A 50 -16.15 -18.82 -26.67
N PRO A 51 -15.66 -17.90 -27.52
CA PRO A 51 -14.48 -17.10 -27.20
C PRO A 51 -14.65 -16.41 -25.84
N LEU A 52 -13.67 -16.56 -24.96
CA LEU A 52 -13.72 -15.96 -23.63
C LEU A 52 -13.12 -14.56 -23.61
N ASN A 53 -13.39 -13.81 -22.53
CA ASN A 53 -12.75 -12.51 -22.30
C ASN A 53 -11.33 -12.71 -21.76
N ALA A 54 -10.34 -12.68 -22.65
CA ALA A 54 -8.93 -12.96 -22.36
C ALA A 54 -8.21 -11.72 -21.79
N VAL A 55 -8.65 -11.26 -20.63
CA VAL A 55 -8.04 -10.12 -19.93
C VAL A 55 -6.70 -10.50 -19.33
N TYR A 56 -5.77 -9.55 -19.30
CA TYR A 56 -4.45 -9.73 -18.74
C TYR A 56 -3.96 -8.41 -18.14
N HIS A 57 -2.98 -8.48 -17.25
CA HIS A 57 -2.39 -7.33 -16.57
C HIS A 57 -0.88 -7.54 -16.41
N SER A 58 -0.15 -6.50 -15.98
CA SER A 58 1.31 -6.57 -15.91
C SER A 58 1.79 -7.51 -14.81
N ASP A 59 1.37 -7.26 -13.58
CA ASP A 59 1.84 -7.98 -12.39
C ASP A 59 0.71 -8.14 -11.38
N SER A 60 0.51 -9.36 -10.89
CA SER A 60 -0.56 -9.67 -9.95
C SER A 60 -0.21 -9.34 -8.50
N GLY A 61 1.07 -9.13 -8.15
CA GLY A 61 1.45 -8.95 -6.75
C GLY A 61 1.20 -10.19 -5.90
N GLY A 62 1.26 -11.39 -6.50
CA GLY A 62 1.17 -12.68 -5.82
C GLY A 62 -0.11 -13.49 -6.10
N TYR A 63 -1.23 -12.83 -6.38
CA TYR A 63 -2.51 -13.50 -6.73
C TYR A 63 -3.24 -12.72 -7.81
N THR A 64 -3.84 -13.42 -8.76
CA THR A 64 -4.85 -12.85 -9.65
C THR A 64 -6.16 -12.62 -8.88
N GLU A 65 -7.08 -11.85 -9.44
CA GLU A 65 -8.32 -11.45 -8.76
C GLU A 65 -9.57 -11.98 -9.47
N ASP A 66 -10.61 -12.27 -8.68
CA ASP A 66 -11.93 -12.62 -9.18
C ASP A 66 -12.57 -11.44 -9.92
N SER A 67 -13.21 -11.73 -11.06
CA SER A 67 -13.77 -10.67 -11.91
C SER A 67 -14.84 -9.81 -11.22
N GLU A 68 -15.61 -10.36 -10.28
CA GLU A 68 -16.63 -9.62 -9.52
C GLU A 68 -16.04 -8.63 -8.52
N ASN A 69 -14.84 -8.90 -8.00
CA ASN A 69 -14.18 -7.99 -7.07
C ASN A 69 -13.64 -6.73 -7.78
N VAL A 70 -13.47 -6.79 -9.10
CA VAL A 70 -12.96 -5.67 -9.92
C VAL A 70 -14.04 -5.03 -10.79
N TRP A 71 -14.94 -5.82 -11.37
CA TRP A 71 -15.95 -5.37 -12.34
C TRP A 71 -17.39 -5.71 -11.95
N GLY A 72 -17.62 -6.34 -10.80
CA GLY A 72 -18.96 -6.62 -10.27
C GLY A 72 -19.71 -7.79 -10.91
N SER A 73 -19.12 -8.47 -11.91
CA SER A 73 -19.74 -9.63 -12.57
C SER A 73 -18.90 -10.89 -12.40
N PHE A 74 -19.53 -11.98 -11.95
CA PHE A 74 -18.92 -13.30 -11.84
C PHE A 74 -18.69 -13.92 -13.23
N LEU A 75 -17.46 -14.38 -13.48
CA LEU A 75 -17.06 -15.06 -14.72
C LEU A 75 -16.28 -16.33 -14.35
N PRO A 76 -16.81 -17.54 -14.66
CA PRO A 76 -16.24 -18.81 -14.20
C PRO A 76 -14.78 -19.07 -14.58
N TYR A 77 -14.29 -18.43 -15.63
CA TYR A 77 -12.92 -18.58 -16.15
C TYR A 77 -11.98 -17.43 -15.74
N LEU A 78 -12.48 -16.43 -15.00
CA LEU A 78 -11.68 -15.34 -14.45
C LEU A 78 -11.76 -15.40 -12.92
N ARG A 79 -11.08 -16.39 -12.37
CA ARG A 79 -11.02 -16.68 -10.94
C ARG A 79 -9.64 -16.34 -10.38
N SER A 80 -9.59 -16.00 -9.10
CA SER A 80 -8.33 -15.83 -8.39
C SER A 80 -7.51 -17.12 -8.40
N VAL A 81 -6.25 -17.01 -8.77
CA VAL A 81 -5.22 -18.05 -8.70
C VAL A 81 -3.93 -17.46 -8.16
N GLU A 82 -3.15 -18.28 -7.45
CA GLU A 82 -1.81 -17.90 -6.99
C GLU A 82 -0.87 -17.69 -8.20
N SER A 83 -0.07 -16.62 -8.17
CA SER A 83 0.91 -16.26 -9.21
C SER A 83 2.31 -16.05 -8.61
N LYS A 84 2.84 -17.10 -7.98
CA LYS A 84 4.15 -17.09 -7.30
C LYS A 84 5.38 -16.83 -8.18
N PHE A 85 5.21 -16.77 -9.50
CA PHE A 85 6.33 -16.65 -10.43
C PHE A 85 6.81 -15.21 -10.60
N GLU A 86 5.99 -14.21 -10.26
CA GLU A 86 6.36 -12.79 -10.29
C GLU A 86 7.51 -12.51 -9.34
N GLU A 87 7.45 -13.02 -8.11
CA GLU A 87 8.51 -12.87 -7.11
C GLU A 87 9.88 -13.35 -7.64
N LYS A 88 9.87 -14.44 -8.43
CA LYS A 88 11.10 -15.02 -9.00
C LYS A 88 11.73 -14.17 -10.10
N VAL A 89 10.92 -13.38 -10.82
CA VAL A 89 11.39 -12.54 -11.93
C VAL A 89 11.49 -11.07 -11.55
N SER A 90 11.04 -10.72 -10.35
CA SER A 90 11.14 -9.40 -9.71
C SER A 90 10.82 -8.23 -10.67
N PRO A 91 9.55 -8.07 -11.08
CA PRO A 91 9.12 -7.00 -11.98
C PRO A 91 9.57 -5.62 -11.49
N PRO A 92 9.95 -4.68 -12.39
CA PRO A 92 10.44 -3.34 -12.00
C PRO A 92 9.50 -2.51 -11.14
N HIS A 93 8.21 -2.84 -11.13
CA HIS A 93 7.16 -2.16 -10.37
C HIS A 93 6.39 -3.12 -9.47
N HIS A 94 7.03 -4.23 -9.09
CA HIS A 94 6.41 -5.24 -8.25
C HIS A 94 5.93 -4.64 -6.94
N THR A 95 6.80 -3.92 -6.25
CA THR A 95 6.44 -3.07 -5.10
C THR A 95 6.46 -1.61 -5.51
N TRP A 96 5.54 -0.82 -4.97
CA TRP A 96 5.46 0.60 -5.25
C TRP A 96 4.97 1.39 -4.03
N SER A 97 5.37 2.66 -3.96
CA SER A 97 4.89 3.60 -2.96
C SER A 97 4.54 4.93 -3.63
N TYR A 98 3.48 5.57 -3.16
CA TYR A 98 3.05 6.88 -3.61
C TYR A 98 2.48 7.68 -2.45
N SER A 99 2.86 8.94 -2.34
CA SER A 99 2.34 9.86 -1.33
C SER A 99 1.59 11.02 -1.97
N ILE A 100 0.47 11.40 -1.38
CA ILE A 100 -0.29 12.60 -1.77
C ILE A 100 -0.67 13.38 -0.50
N ASN A 101 -0.40 14.68 -0.50
CA ASN A 101 -0.85 15.54 0.60
C ASN A 101 -2.36 15.79 0.49
N GLU A 102 -2.96 16.15 1.63
CA GLU A 102 -4.39 16.40 1.77
C GLU A 102 -4.88 17.45 0.75
N LYS A 103 -4.13 18.54 0.58
CA LYS A 103 -4.50 19.63 -0.31
C LYS A 103 -4.62 19.16 -1.77
N ASP A 104 -3.63 18.43 -2.27
CA ASP A 104 -3.61 17.91 -3.65
C ASP A 104 -4.73 16.89 -3.89
N LEU A 105 -5.03 16.06 -2.89
CA LEU A 105 -6.13 15.11 -2.95
C LEU A 105 -7.48 15.84 -2.99
N THR A 106 -7.65 16.85 -2.13
CA THR A 106 -8.84 17.70 -2.08
C THR A 106 -9.06 18.41 -3.42
N GLU A 107 -8.02 19.01 -4.01
CA GLU A 107 -8.11 19.67 -5.32
C GLU A 107 -8.52 18.68 -6.43
N LYS A 108 -8.02 17.44 -6.41
CA LYS A 108 -8.42 16.40 -7.37
C LYS A 108 -9.90 16.04 -7.21
N LEU A 109 -10.38 15.87 -5.99
CA LEU A 109 -11.79 15.59 -5.71
C LEU A 109 -12.70 16.76 -6.11
N GLN A 110 -12.33 17.99 -5.80
CA GLN A 110 -13.07 19.19 -6.22
C GLN A 110 -13.20 19.29 -7.75
N LYS A 111 -12.14 18.95 -8.50
CA LYS A 111 -12.17 18.90 -9.98
C LYS A 111 -13.13 17.85 -10.53
N GLN A 112 -13.50 16.82 -9.75
CA GLN A 112 -14.54 15.85 -10.09
C GLN A 112 -15.95 16.29 -9.67
N GLY A 113 -16.10 17.49 -9.09
CA GLY A 113 -17.39 18.04 -8.65
C GLY A 113 -17.76 17.75 -7.20
N TYR A 114 -16.84 17.24 -6.37
CA TYR A 114 -17.10 17.06 -4.94
C TYR A 114 -16.99 18.40 -4.20
N GLU A 115 -18.09 18.84 -3.58
CA GLU A 115 -18.12 20.01 -2.70
C GLU A 115 -17.54 19.67 -1.31
N ILE A 116 -16.22 19.82 -1.17
CA ILE A 116 -15.46 19.56 0.06
C ILE A 116 -14.40 20.64 0.28
N ASN A 117 -14.05 20.94 1.53
CA ASN A 117 -12.97 21.90 1.84
C ASN A 117 -11.65 21.20 2.14
N SER A 118 -11.70 20.05 2.84
CA SER A 118 -10.51 19.24 3.10
C SER A 118 -10.85 17.77 3.33
N VAL A 119 -9.86 16.90 3.08
CA VAL A 119 -9.92 15.47 3.39
C VAL A 119 -9.20 15.20 4.71
N VAL A 120 -9.96 14.75 5.71
CA VAL A 120 -9.47 14.50 7.06
C VAL A 120 -8.92 13.08 7.22
N SER A 121 -9.45 12.12 6.47
CA SER A 121 -8.98 10.72 6.50
C SER A 121 -9.33 10.01 5.20
N ILE A 122 -8.52 9.02 4.86
CA ILE A 122 -8.81 8.02 3.85
C ILE A 122 -8.61 6.63 4.47
N GLY A 123 -9.45 5.68 4.09
CA GLY A 123 -9.28 4.29 4.49
C GLY A 123 -9.87 3.30 3.49
N PRO A 124 -9.36 2.05 3.45
CA PRO A 124 -10.01 0.98 2.71
C PRO A 124 -11.30 0.58 3.42
N VAL A 125 -12.38 0.39 2.66
CA VAL A 125 -13.67 -0.08 3.21
C VAL A 125 -13.74 -1.60 3.22
N LYS A 126 -13.32 -2.21 2.12
CA LYS A 126 -13.42 -3.64 1.89
C LYS A 126 -12.21 -4.12 1.11
N LYS A 127 -11.64 -5.23 1.57
CA LYS A 127 -10.61 -5.99 0.87
C LYS A 127 -11.21 -7.31 0.39
N SER A 128 -10.78 -7.76 -0.80
CA SER A 128 -11.03 -9.12 -1.28
C SER A 128 -10.18 -10.13 -0.51
N GLU A 129 -10.39 -11.42 -0.76
CA GLU A 129 -9.55 -12.49 -0.21
C GLU A 129 -8.08 -12.35 -0.64
N THR A 130 -7.82 -11.73 -1.80
CA THR A 130 -6.45 -11.44 -2.28
C THR A 130 -5.83 -10.18 -1.67
N GLY A 131 -6.55 -9.51 -0.77
CA GLY A 131 -6.09 -8.28 -0.11
C GLY A 131 -6.31 -7.00 -0.91
N ARG A 132 -6.86 -7.07 -2.13
CA ARG A 132 -7.15 -5.90 -2.96
C ARG A 132 -8.32 -5.10 -2.39
N THR A 133 -8.13 -3.79 -2.32
CA THR A 133 -9.16 -2.86 -1.89
C THR A 133 -10.16 -2.63 -3.02
N SER A 134 -11.45 -2.89 -2.76
CA SER A 134 -12.52 -2.66 -3.75
C SER A 134 -13.07 -1.23 -3.70
N GLU A 135 -13.07 -0.61 -2.51
CA GLU A 135 -13.61 0.71 -2.26
C GLU A 135 -12.77 1.45 -1.22
N VAL A 136 -12.55 2.74 -1.46
CA VAL A 136 -11.92 3.68 -0.53
C VAL A 136 -12.97 4.66 0.00
N VAL A 137 -12.83 5.01 1.28
CA VAL A 137 -13.65 6.02 1.94
C VAL A 137 -12.81 7.23 2.26
N PHE A 138 -13.38 8.41 1.99
CA PHE A 138 -12.88 9.69 2.45
C PHE A 138 -13.80 10.25 3.53
N ILE A 139 -13.21 10.74 4.62
CA ILE A 139 -13.89 11.54 5.63
C ILE A 139 -13.41 12.97 5.46
N THR A 140 -14.33 13.92 5.35
CA THR A 140 -14.05 15.34 5.16
C THR A 140 -14.17 16.12 6.47
N ASP A 141 -13.78 17.39 6.46
CA ASP A 141 -13.90 18.33 7.60
C ASP A 141 -15.33 18.49 8.14
N ASN A 142 -16.34 18.43 7.27
CA ASN A 142 -17.74 18.48 7.65
C ASN A 142 -18.34 17.11 8.02
N ASN A 143 -17.50 16.11 8.31
CA ASN A 143 -17.88 14.71 8.61
C ASN A 143 -18.68 14.02 7.50
N LYS A 144 -18.63 14.52 6.26
CA LYS A 144 -19.22 13.84 5.11
C LYS A 144 -18.36 12.64 4.74
N VAL A 145 -19.01 11.51 4.49
CA VAL A 145 -18.37 10.28 4.02
C VAL A 145 -18.57 10.18 2.52
N ILE A 146 -17.46 10.04 1.78
CA ILE A 146 -17.47 9.82 0.34
C ILE A 146 -16.94 8.41 0.09
N ASN A 147 -17.78 7.55 -0.49
CA ASN A 147 -17.41 6.22 -0.94
C ASN A 147 -17.00 6.28 -2.42
N MET A 148 -15.86 5.67 -2.78
CA MET A 148 -15.38 5.63 -4.15
C MET A 148 -14.78 4.26 -4.47
N LYS A 149 -15.18 3.68 -5.61
CA LYS A 149 -14.54 2.45 -6.09
C LYS A 149 -13.05 2.69 -6.28
N THR A 150 -12.23 1.74 -5.88
CA THR A 150 -10.77 1.92 -5.92
C THR A 150 -10.27 2.10 -7.36
N ASN A 151 -10.93 1.53 -8.37
CA ASN A 151 -10.58 1.79 -9.78
C ASN A 151 -10.86 3.24 -10.22
N ASP A 152 -11.90 3.86 -9.69
CA ASP A 152 -12.20 5.28 -9.95
C ASP A 152 -11.17 6.16 -9.24
N PHE A 153 -10.80 5.80 -8.00
CA PHE A 153 -9.71 6.46 -7.28
C PHE A 153 -8.37 6.35 -8.03
N ARG A 154 -8.03 5.17 -8.57
CA ARG A 154 -6.85 4.97 -9.41
C ARG A 154 -6.88 5.88 -10.65
N SER A 155 -8.04 6.02 -11.27
CA SER A 155 -8.22 6.91 -12.42
C SER A 155 -8.09 8.40 -12.04
N LEU A 156 -8.59 8.78 -10.85
CA LEU A 156 -8.49 10.13 -10.30
C LEU A 156 -7.04 10.54 -9.98
N ILE A 157 -6.27 9.65 -9.36
CA ILE A 157 -4.88 9.91 -9.00
C ILE A 157 -3.98 9.78 -10.22
N GLY A 158 -4.13 8.68 -10.96
CA GLY A 158 -3.30 8.26 -12.08
C GLY A 158 -2.90 6.80 -11.92
N ALA A 159 -3.19 5.97 -12.92
CA ALA A 159 -2.94 4.53 -12.85
C ALA A 159 -1.45 4.15 -12.77
N ASP A 160 -0.54 5.05 -13.16
CA ASP A 160 0.91 4.87 -13.02
C ASP A 160 1.42 5.17 -11.60
N LEU A 161 0.67 5.98 -10.84
CA LEU A 161 0.99 6.35 -9.45
C LEU A 161 0.39 5.34 -8.47
N ILE A 162 -0.89 5.02 -8.65
CA ILE A 162 -1.56 3.91 -7.95
C ILE A 162 -1.63 2.73 -8.91
N ARG A 163 -0.57 1.92 -8.90
CA ARG A 163 -0.33 0.87 -9.91
C ARG A 163 -1.25 -0.34 -9.80
N SER A 164 -1.84 -0.58 -8.64
CA SER A 164 -2.83 -1.65 -8.44
C SER A 164 -3.85 -1.25 -7.37
N THR A 165 -4.84 -2.11 -7.14
CA THR A 165 -5.75 -2.00 -6.00
C THR A 165 -5.24 -2.75 -4.75
N LEU A 166 -4.06 -3.38 -4.84
CA LEU A 166 -3.40 -4.09 -3.75
C LEU A 166 -2.44 -3.15 -3.04
N PHE A 167 -2.95 -2.45 -2.02
CA PHE A 167 -2.16 -1.50 -1.23
C PHE A 167 -2.70 -1.35 0.20
N ASN A 168 -1.84 -0.79 1.04
CA ASN A 168 -2.17 -0.25 2.36
C ASN A 168 -2.05 1.26 2.33
N ILE A 169 -2.77 1.93 3.23
CA ILE A 169 -2.75 3.39 3.36
C ILE A 169 -2.36 3.76 4.78
N GLU A 170 -1.43 4.69 4.89
CA GLU A 170 -0.98 5.29 6.14
C GLU A 170 -1.14 6.81 6.05
N ALA A 171 -1.40 7.48 7.18
CA ALA A 171 -1.55 8.92 7.23
C ALA A 171 -0.51 9.52 8.18
N ILE A 172 0.25 10.51 7.72
CA ILE A 172 1.25 11.23 8.50
C ILE A 172 0.83 12.71 8.59
N GLY A 173 1.02 13.35 9.75
CA GLY A 173 0.75 14.79 9.92
C GLY A 173 -0.62 15.15 10.49
N LYS A 174 -1.38 14.16 10.98
CA LYS A 174 -2.50 14.39 11.88
C LYS A 174 -1.99 14.31 13.31
N GLU A 175 -2.49 15.13 14.24
CA GLU A 175 -2.27 14.92 15.67
C GLU A 175 -2.63 13.48 16.02
N SER A 176 -1.62 12.64 16.21
CA SER A 176 -1.76 11.27 16.65
C SER A 176 -1.82 11.30 18.17
N ASN A 177 -3.03 11.34 18.73
CA ASN A 177 -3.27 10.73 20.04
C ASN A 177 -3.25 9.21 19.85
N ILE A 178 -2.04 8.66 19.68
CA ILE A 178 -1.80 7.23 19.76
C ILE A 178 -0.90 7.05 20.97
N THR A 179 -1.50 6.63 22.08
CA THR A 179 -0.77 6.00 23.18
C THR A 179 -0.35 4.62 22.71
N GLU A 180 0.88 4.49 22.23
CA GLU A 180 1.57 3.22 22.18
C GLU A 180 2.93 3.36 22.86
N ASP A 181 3.07 2.60 23.94
CA ASP A 181 4.30 2.42 24.71
C ASP A 181 5.39 1.86 23.79
N ILE A 182 6.45 2.64 23.56
CA ILE A 182 7.71 2.11 23.05
C ILE A 182 8.85 2.73 23.88
N GLU A 183 9.43 1.87 24.71
CA GLU A 183 10.75 2.04 25.30
C GLU A 183 11.78 2.30 24.19
N ASP A 184 12.57 3.39 24.27
CA ASP A 184 14.01 3.20 24.21
C ASP A 184 14.84 4.41 24.68
N LYS A 185 15.85 4.02 25.46
CA LYS A 185 17.21 4.55 25.69
C LYS A 185 17.53 6.02 25.41
N LYS A 186 17.96 6.64 26.51
CA LYS A 186 18.71 7.91 26.67
C LYS A 186 20.03 7.93 25.88
N GLU A 187 20.31 9.08 25.27
CA GLU A 187 21.64 9.68 25.25
C GLU A 187 21.63 10.98 26.06
N ILE A 188 22.69 11.16 26.84
CA ILE A 188 22.92 12.18 27.88
C ILE A 188 23.89 13.23 27.31
N GLU A 189 23.70 14.51 27.67
CA GLU A 189 24.76 15.49 27.98
C GLU A 189 24.07 16.77 28.51
N ASP A 190 24.00 16.98 29.81
CA ASP A 190 25.00 17.49 30.77
C ASP A 190 24.89 19.01 31.00
N LYS A 191 24.45 19.36 32.22
CA LYS A 191 25.03 20.45 33.03
C LYS A 191 24.61 20.37 34.51
N GLU A 192 25.62 20.00 35.32
CA GLU A 192 25.97 20.46 36.67
C GLU A 192 24.94 20.47 37.81
N GLU A 193 25.11 19.51 38.74
CA GLU A 193 25.15 19.77 40.18
C GLU A 193 25.85 18.60 40.91
N GLN A 194 26.81 18.90 41.79
CA GLN A 194 27.58 17.92 42.57
C GLN A 194 26.65 17.08 43.47
N LYS A 195 26.48 15.80 43.15
CA LYS A 195 25.90 14.79 44.05
C LYS A 195 26.94 13.70 44.32
N GLU A 196 27.52 13.66 45.52
CA GLU A 196 28.31 12.51 45.99
C GLU A 196 27.43 11.24 45.96
N SER A 197 27.94 10.14 45.40
CA SER A 197 27.14 8.92 45.26
C SER A 197 27.16 8.11 46.56
N ILE A 198 26.03 7.49 46.92
CA ILE A 198 25.90 6.59 48.08
C ILE A 198 26.94 5.45 48.07
N LYS A 199 27.46 5.11 46.87
CA LYS A 199 28.51 4.12 46.68
C LYS A 199 29.85 4.55 47.30
N GLU A 200 30.16 5.84 47.29
CA GLU A 200 31.37 6.42 47.89
C GLU A 200 31.22 6.58 49.43
N ILE A 201 29.99 6.79 49.91
CA ILE A 201 29.68 6.90 51.35
C ILE A 201 29.77 5.54 52.06
N LEU A 202 29.42 4.45 51.37
CA LEU A 202 29.47 3.09 51.91
C LEU A 202 30.88 2.47 51.91
N GLU A 203 31.81 3.00 51.12
CA GLU A 203 33.21 2.55 51.07
C GLU A 203 34.11 3.18 52.15
N GLN A 204 33.64 4.24 52.82
CA GLN A 204 34.31 4.78 54.00
C GLN A 204 34.08 3.83 55.18
N LYS A 205 35.14 3.18 55.68
CA LYS A 205 35.13 2.31 56.88
C LYS A 205 34.67 3.08 58.13
N LYS A 206 33.36 3.21 58.30
CA LYS A 206 32.69 3.83 59.44
C LYS A 206 31.71 2.81 60.02
N ASP A 207 31.68 2.65 61.34
CA ASP A 207 30.72 1.77 62.00
C ASP A 207 29.36 2.49 62.10
N TRP A 208 28.44 2.14 61.20
CA TRP A 208 27.11 2.73 61.13
C TRP A 208 26.17 2.09 62.16
N THR A 209 25.40 2.91 62.88
CA THR A 209 24.32 2.39 63.73
C THR A 209 23.04 2.14 62.92
N ILE A 210 22.21 1.17 63.34
CA ILE A 210 20.93 0.82 62.68
C ILE A 210 20.02 2.04 62.50
N LYS A 211 20.10 3.01 63.43
CA LYS A 211 19.29 4.24 63.40
C LYS A 211 19.72 5.19 62.28
N GLU A 212 21.03 5.35 62.06
CA GLU A 212 21.58 6.16 60.96
C GLU A 212 21.28 5.51 59.60
N LEU A 213 21.30 4.18 59.52
CA LEU A 213 20.96 3.45 58.29
C LEU A 213 19.49 3.65 57.89
N LEU A 214 18.57 3.66 58.86
CA LEU A 214 17.14 3.92 58.63
C LEU A 214 16.87 5.36 58.17
N GLU A 215 17.62 6.32 58.69
CA GLU A 215 17.51 7.72 58.33
C GLU A 215 18.03 7.96 56.89
N LEU A 216 19.12 7.30 56.53
CA LEU A 216 19.65 7.29 55.15
C LEU A 216 18.66 6.65 54.16
N MET A 217 18.02 5.54 54.56
CA MET A 217 17.03 4.86 53.72
C MET A 217 15.74 5.68 53.53
N LYS A 218 15.32 6.45 54.54
CA LYS A 218 14.17 7.37 54.42
C LYS A 218 14.48 8.52 53.48
N LYS A 219 15.66 9.13 53.61
CA LYS A 219 16.10 10.22 52.73
C LYS A 219 16.17 9.78 51.26
N ASN A 220 16.67 8.57 51.00
CA ASN A 220 16.66 7.97 49.65
C ASN A 220 15.26 7.69 49.10
N LYS A 221 14.29 7.38 49.97
CA LYS A 221 12.91 7.17 49.55
C LYS A 221 12.25 8.49 49.13
N GLU A 222 12.48 9.56 49.90
CA GLU A 222 11.99 10.91 49.59
C GLU A 222 12.67 11.49 48.34
N GLU A 223 13.97 11.25 48.14
CA GLU A 223 14.68 11.63 46.92
C GLU A 223 14.18 10.87 45.67
N ARG A 224 13.89 9.57 45.79
CA ARG A 224 13.26 8.78 44.71
C ARG A 224 11.81 9.19 44.41
N GLU A 225 11.07 9.66 45.42
CA GLU A 225 9.71 10.16 45.26
C GLU A 225 9.70 11.55 44.59
N LYS A 226 10.69 12.42 44.89
CA LYS A 226 10.92 13.68 44.17
C LYS A 226 11.41 13.47 42.74
N GLU A 227 12.30 12.51 42.51
CA GLU A 227 12.71 12.13 41.15
C GLU A 227 11.52 11.62 40.33
N LYS A 228 10.58 10.87 40.94
CA LYS A 228 9.32 10.46 40.28
C LYS A 228 8.33 11.60 40.02
N GLU A 229 8.33 12.66 40.83
CA GLU A 229 7.53 13.86 40.58
C GLU A 229 8.17 14.79 39.52
N GLU A 230 9.50 14.78 39.38
CA GLU A 230 10.22 15.49 38.29
C GLU A 230 10.29 14.68 36.98
N GLU A 231 10.13 13.35 37.02
CA GLU A 231 9.96 12.47 35.84
C GLU A 231 8.51 12.47 35.29
N VAL A 232 7.72 13.50 35.60
CA VAL A 232 6.52 13.82 34.83
C VAL A 232 6.98 14.42 33.51
N LEU A 233 7.04 13.58 32.47
CA LEU A 233 7.25 13.93 31.07
C LEU A 233 6.68 15.32 30.74
N LYS A 234 7.56 16.32 30.60
CA LYS A 234 7.24 17.53 29.84
C LYS A 234 7.09 17.13 28.39
N VAL A 235 5.86 16.86 27.98
CA VAL A 235 5.49 16.79 26.57
C VAL A 235 5.62 18.22 26.03
N GLU A 236 6.77 18.54 25.42
CA GLU A 236 6.81 19.63 24.47
C GLU A 236 5.96 19.20 23.27
N ILE A 237 4.81 19.86 23.11
CA ILE A 237 4.03 19.77 21.87
C ILE A 237 4.90 20.43 20.79
N VAL A 238 5.74 19.62 20.14
CA VAL A 238 6.30 20.00 18.84
C VAL A 238 5.09 20.06 17.92
N LYS A 239 4.61 21.28 17.65
CA LYS A 239 3.65 21.52 16.56
C LYS A 239 4.34 21.09 15.27
N SER A 240 4.15 19.83 14.93
CA SER A 240 4.46 19.28 13.62
C SER A 240 3.60 20.05 12.63
N ASN A 241 4.21 21.01 11.95
CA ASN A 241 3.60 21.75 10.85
C ASN A 241 3.62 20.90 9.57
N ILE A 242 3.70 19.57 9.70
CA ILE A 242 3.75 18.64 8.58
C ILE A 242 2.34 18.54 8.02
N PRO A 243 2.12 18.93 6.75
CA PRO A 243 0.80 18.82 6.14
C PRO A 243 0.36 17.35 6.12
N LEU A 244 -0.91 17.11 6.43
CA LEU A 244 -1.51 15.79 6.38
C LEU A 244 -1.22 15.14 5.03
N THR A 245 -0.56 13.98 5.06
CA THR A 245 -0.10 13.25 3.87
C THR A 245 -0.53 11.81 3.96
N PHE A 246 -1.10 11.30 2.88
CA PHE A 246 -1.52 9.91 2.74
C PHE A 246 -0.48 9.15 1.92
N ILE A 247 0.07 8.09 2.50
CA ILE A 247 1.07 7.22 1.89
C ILE A 247 0.39 5.91 1.51
N PHE A 248 0.53 5.55 0.25
CA PHE A 248 0.06 4.30 -0.33
C PHE A 248 1.28 3.42 -0.58
N SER A 249 1.27 2.22 -0.02
CA SER A 249 2.32 1.22 -0.24
C SER A 249 1.65 -0.06 -0.72
N GLY A 250 2.04 -0.53 -1.90
CA GLY A 250 1.35 -1.62 -2.57
C GLY A 250 2.24 -2.52 -3.41
N SER A 251 1.61 -3.54 -3.98
CA SER A 251 2.25 -4.52 -4.86
C SER A 251 1.43 -4.76 -6.13
N GLY A 252 2.07 -5.25 -7.19
CA GLY A 252 1.46 -5.54 -8.48
C GLY A 252 1.19 -4.29 -9.33
N ASN A 253 0.82 -4.54 -10.58
CA ASN A 253 0.56 -3.53 -11.60
C ASN A 253 -0.55 -3.96 -12.56
N GLY A 254 -1.64 -3.19 -12.59
CA GLY A 254 -2.83 -3.41 -13.40
C GLY A 254 -4.05 -3.82 -12.57
N HIS A 255 -5.01 -4.49 -13.21
CA HIS A 255 -6.30 -4.81 -12.59
C HIS A 255 -6.32 -6.15 -11.83
N GLY A 256 -5.30 -7.00 -11.95
CA GLY A 256 -5.22 -8.28 -11.24
C GLY A 256 -6.06 -9.42 -11.84
N VAL A 257 -7.10 -9.14 -12.63
CA VAL A 257 -7.93 -10.19 -13.25
C VAL A 257 -7.23 -10.86 -14.44
N GLY A 258 -7.41 -12.18 -14.59
CA GLY A 258 -6.94 -12.97 -15.73
C GLY A 258 -5.43 -13.22 -15.71
N MET A 259 -4.78 -13.21 -16.87
CA MET A 259 -3.37 -13.59 -16.96
C MET A 259 -2.44 -12.47 -16.47
N SER A 260 -1.46 -12.80 -15.64
CA SER A 260 -0.34 -11.90 -15.32
C SER A 260 0.78 -12.06 -16.35
N GLN A 261 1.24 -10.96 -16.94
CA GLN A 261 2.33 -10.97 -17.93
C GLN A 261 3.65 -11.42 -17.31
N TRP A 262 4.01 -10.88 -16.14
CA TRP A 262 5.21 -11.27 -15.42
C TRP A 262 5.08 -12.68 -14.83
N GLY A 263 3.87 -13.08 -14.43
CA GLY A 263 3.59 -14.46 -14.03
C GLY A 263 3.83 -15.45 -15.16
N ALA A 264 3.27 -15.17 -16.35
CA ALA A 264 3.47 -15.97 -17.56
C ALA A 264 4.96 -16.04 -17.98
N TYR A 265 5.68 -14.91 -17.91
CA TYR A 265 7.11 -14.88 -18.17
C TYR A 265 7.90 -15.76 -17.19
N GLY A 266 7.60 -15.65 -15.89
CA GLY A 266 8.22 -16.49 -14.87
C GLY A 266 7.87 -17.97 -15.02
N MET A 267 6.65 -18.32 -15.46
CA MET A 267 6.30 -19.70 -15.83
C MET A 267 7.11 -20.19 -17.03
N ALA A 268 7.22 -19.39 -18.09
CA ALA A 268 8.01 -19.74 -19.28
C ALA A 268 9.50 -20.00 -18.93
N LEU A 269 10.09 -19.19 -18.05
CA LEU A 269 11.46 -19.40 -17.54
C LEU A 269 11.62 -20.71 -16.73
N GLN A 270 10.53 -21.29 -16.26
CA GLN A 270 10.51 -22.58 -15.55
C GLN A 270 10.15 -23.75 -16.49
N GLY A 271 10.04 -23.49 -17.80
CA GLY A 271 9.82 -24.52 -18.82
C GLY A 271 8.36 -24.83 -19.12
N TYR A 272 7.40 -24.09 -18.57
CA TYR A 272 5.98 -24.27 -18.87
C TYR A 272 5.67 -23.83 -20.31
N GLY A 273 4.85 -24.59 -21.01
CA GLY A 273 4.36 -24.23 -22.34
C GLY A 273 3.22 -23.22 -22.27
N TYR A 274 2.89 -22.56 -23.39
CA TYR A 274 1.78 -21.59 -23.41
C TYR A 274 0.43 -22.22 -23.05
N GLN A 275 0.25 -23.52 -23.30
CA GLN A 275 -0.97 -24.25 -22.93
C GLN A 275 -1.11 -24.46 -21.42
N ASP A 276 0.01 -24.54 -20.69
CA ASP A 276 -0.01 -24.66 -19.23
C ASP A 276 -0.21 -23.30 -18.56
N ILE A 277 0.16 -22.21 -19.25
CA ILE A 277 0.04 -20.83 -18.78
C ILE A 277 -1.40 -20.30 -18.91
N LEU A 278 -2.14 -20.75 -19.95
CA LEU A 278 -3.49 -20.30 -20.29
C LEU A 278 -4.57 -21.16 -19.60
#